data_AF-A0AA43QJB1-F1
#
_entry.id   AF-A0AA43QJB1-F1
#
_cell.length_a   1.000
_cell.length_b   1.000
_cell.length_c   1.000
_cell.angle_alpha   90.00
_cell.angle_beta   90.00
_cell.angle_gamma   90.00
#
_symmetry.space_group_name_H-M   'P 1'
#
loop_
_entity.id
_entity.type
_entity.pdbx_description
1 polymer ?
#
loop_
_entity_poly.entity_id
_entity_poly.type
_entity_poly.pdbx_seq_one_letter_code
_entity_poly.pdbx_strand_id
1 'polypeptide(L)'
;MTASKSPSKIPVAYPTPYKTPATTSYRNSGSSVNSSAVPSLISDSGSGGSARGSQEGGMSDVDLLDMLDLKLSNSVKSEPLDRGVARQAQTSGELNAKQRELADLQALAQRRLKGARANFADGQKAAKEVKRDLEWTQKKVNTLKTKTERKYPKEYRKVHQRYPSPEH
;
A
#
# COMPACT_ATOMS: atom_id res chain seq x y z
N MET A 1 -4.76 -9.59 73.83
CA MET A 1 -5.49 -9.53 72.55
C MET A 1 -4.74 -8.56 71.63
N THR A 2 -3.90 -9.05 70.73
CA THR A 2 -3.07 -8.20 69.85
C THR A 2 -3.53 -8.40 68.41
N ALA A 3 -4.09 -7.36 67.82
CA ALA A 3 -4.71 -7.38 66.51
C ALA A 3 -3.67 -7.65 65.40
N SER A 4 -3.91 -8.73 64.65
CA SER A 4 -3.25 -9.06 63.39
C SER A 4 -3.63 -8.03 62.32
N LYS A 5 -2.66 -7.26 61.83
CA LYS A 5 -2.83 -6.36 60.69
C LYS A 5 -2.42 -7.10 59.42
N SER A 6 -3.40 -7.63 58.71
CA SER A 6 -3.23 -8.26 57.40
C SER A 6 -2.68 -7.26 56.38
N PRO A 7 -1.67 -7.60 55.57
CA PRO A 7 -1.19 -6.72 54.51
C PRO A 7 -2.24 -6.67 53.38
N SER A 8 -2.62 -5.43 53.05
CA SER A 8 -3.52 -5.05 51.97
C SER A 8 -3.05 -5.58 50.62
N LYS A 9 -3.89 -6.41 49.99
CA LYS A 9 -3.73 -6.89 48.62
C LYS A 9 -3.88 -5.72 47.65
N ILE A 10 -2.78 -5.30 47.03
CA ILE A 10 -2.83 -4.39 45.89
C ILE A 10 -3.31 -5.21 44.68
N PRO A 11 -4.41 -4.86 44.00
CA PRO A 11 -4.82 -5.57 42.81
C PRO A 11 -3.81 -5.27 41.69
N VAL A 12 -3.06 -6.28 41.27
CA VAL A 12 -2.25 -6.22 40.06
C VAL A 12 -3.21 -6.26 38.87
N ALA A 13 -3.45 -5.11 38.27
CA ALA A 13 -4.18 -5.00 37.01
C ALA A 13 -3.30 -5.58 35.90
N TYR A 14 -3.68 -6.74 35.37
CA TYR A 14 -3.06 -7.29 34.17
C TYR A 14 -3.42 -6.39 32.97
N PRO A 15 -2.45 -6.01 32.11
CA PRO A 15 -2.77 -5.28 30.90
C PRO A 15 -3.61 -6.18 29.98
N THR A 16 -4.81 -5.72 29.66
CA THR A 16 -5.70 -6.37 28.69
C THR A 16 -5.04 -6.43 27.31
N PRO A 17 -5.21 -7.53 26.55
CA PRO A 17 -4.70 -7.60 25.18
C PRO A 17 -5.37 -6.53 24.32
N TYR A 18 -4.53 -5.73 23.65
CA TYR A 18 -4.96 -4.70 22.71
C TYR A 18 -5.82 -5.32 21.60
N LYS A 19 -7.03 -4.80 21.44
CA LYS A 19 -7.95 -5.17 20.37
C LYS A 19 -7.36 -4.65 19.06
N THR A 20 -6.83 -5.53 18.21
CA THR A 20 -6.44 -5.16 16.85
C THR A 20 -7.69 -4.81 16.05
N PRO A 21 -7.69 -3.73 15.24
CA PRO A 21 -8.79 -3.50 14.31
C PRO A 21 -8.82 -4.62 13.28
N ALA A 22 -9.99 -5.22 13.08
CA ALA A 22 -10.22 -6.26 12.10
C ALA A 22 -9.81 -5.77 10.70
N THR A 23 -8.78 -6.38 10.13
CA THR A 23 -8.45 -6.21 8.71
C THR A 23 -9.52 -6.94 7.90
N THR A 24 -10.49 -6.21 7.36
CA THR A 24 -11.37 -6.72 6.31
C THR A 24 -10.51 -6.98 5.07
N SER A 25 -10.09 -8.24 4.89
CA SER A 25 -9.43 -8.70 3.68
C SER A 25 -10.46 -8.77 2.56
N TYR A 26 -10.46 -7.76 1.67
CA TYR A 26 -11.08 -7.89 0.36
C TYR A 26 -10.29 -8.95 -0.43
N ARG A 27 -10.98 -10.04 -0.77
CA ARG A 27 -10.45 -11.14 -1.57
C ARG A 27 -10.24 -10.63 -3.00
N ASN A 28 -9.03 -10.20 -3.31
CA ASN A 28 -8.62 -9.88 -4.68
C ASN A 28 -8.28 -11.19 -5.39
N SER A 29 -9.18 -11.67 -6.24
CA SER A 29 -8.90 -12.77 -7.17
C SER A 29 -7.94 -12.26 -8.25
N GLY A 30 -6.64 -12.28 -7.94
CA GLY A 30 -5.57 -11.96 -8.87
C GLY A 30 -5.38 -13.09 -9.88
N SER A 31 -6.10 -13.02 -11.00
CA SER A 31 -5.71 -13.70 -12.23
C SER A 31 -4.46 -13.01 -12.77
N SER A 32 -3.33 -13.69 -12.67
CA SER A 32 -2.10 -13.35 -13.38
C SER A 32 -2.31 -13.61 -14.87
N VAL A 33 -2.64 -12.57 -15.62
CA VAL A 33 -2.55 -12.60 -17.10
C VAL A 33 -1.60 -11.50 -17.56
N ASN A 34 -0.45 -11.94 -18.05
CA ASN A 34 0.53 -11.12 -18.76
C ASN A 34 -0.19 -10.25 -19.80
N SER A 35 -0.10 -8.94 -19.65
CA SER A 35 -0.63 -7.98 -20.62
C SER A 35 0.52 -7.30 -21.33
N SER A 36 1.26 -8.05 -22.15
CA SER A 36 2.05 -7.50 -23.25
C SER A 36 1.21 -7.60 -24.52
N ALA A 37 0.24 -6.71 -24.65
CA ALA A 37 -0.54 -6.55 -25.88
C ALA A 37 -0.76 -5.05 -26.08
N VAL A 38 0.10 -4.46 -26.90
CA VAL A 38 -0.14 -3.17 -27.54
C VAL A 38 -1.36 -3.32 -28.46
N PRO A 39 -2.44 -2.53 -28.31
CA PRO A 39 -3.49 -2.50 -29.32
C PRO A 39 -3.03 -1.53 -30.42
N SER A 40 -2.65 -2.08 -31.58
CA SER A 40 -2.58 -1.31 -32.83
C SER A 40 -4.01 -0.91 -33.21
N LEU A 41 -4.32 0.37 -33.07
CA LEU A 41 -5.58 0.96 -33.53
C LEU A 41 -5.52 1.09 -35.06
N ILE A 42 -5.81 0.00 -35.77
CA ILE A 42 -6.14 0.08 -37.20
C ILE A 42 -7.65 0.24 -37.28
N SER A 43 -8.10 1.49 -37.32
CA SER A 43 -9.48 1.82 -37.66
C SER A 43 -9.64 1.76 -39.17
N ASP A 44 -10.15 0.63 -39.63
CA ASP A 44 -10.81 0.46 -40.93
C ASP A 44 -12.04 1.38 -41.01
N SER A 45 -12.10 2.18 -42.07
CA SER A 45 -13.35 2.71 -42.59
C SER A 45 -13.18 3.19 -44.04
N GLY A 46 -13.41 2.26 -44.97
CA GLY A 46 -14.42 2.52 -46.00
C GLY A 46 -13.96 2.90 -47.40
N SER A 47 -14.29 1.99 -48.33
CA SER A 47 -14.85 2.26 -49.66
C SER A 47 -13.94 2.88 -50.73
N GLY A 48 -13.70 2.10 -51.79
CA GLY A 48 -13.20 2.66 -53.04
C GLY A 48 -12.70 1.64 -54.05
N GLY A 49 -13.51 0.65 -54.41
CA GLY A 49 -13.29 -0.05 -55.67
C GLY A 49 -13.53 0.92 -56.82
N SER A 50 -12.54 1.11 -57.70
CA SER A 50 -12.75 1.36 -59.14
C SER A 50 -11.43 1.40 -59.90
N ALA A 51 -11.40 0.54 -60.91
CA ALA A 51 -10.65 0.56 -62.15
C ALA A 51 -9.52 1.61 -62.31
N ARG A 52 -8.32 1.10 -62.59
CA ARG A 52 -7.38 1.73 -63.52
C ARG A 52 -8.12 1.97 -64.85
N GLY A 53 -8.61 3.18 -65.05
CA GLY A 53 -9.09 3.70 -66.31
C GLY A 53 -8.40 5.03 -66.55
N SER A 54 -7.51 5.06 -67.53
CA SER A 54 -7.01 6.30 -68.11
C SER A 54 -8.18 7.15 -68.58
N GLN A 55 -8.23 8.42 -68.20
CA GLN A 55 -8.92 9.46 -68.95
C GLN A 55 -8.33 10.83 -68.59
N GLU A 56 -7.81 11.47 -69.62
CA GLU A 56 -7.38 12.86 -69.65
C GLU A 56 -8.54 13.77 -69.24
N GLY A 57 -8.27 14.77 -68.41
CA GLY A 57 -9.23 15.80 -68.05
C GLY A 57 -8.56 16.89 -67.25
N GLY A 58 -8.08 17.93 -67.95
CA GLY A 58 -7.47 19.10 -67.31
C GLY A 58 -8.49 19.81 -66.41
N MET A 59 -8.29 19.72 -65.10
CA MET A 59 -8.99 20.55 -64.13
C MET A 59 -8.43 21.98 -64.26
N SER A 60 -9.21 22.91 -64.79
CA SER A 60 -8.84 24.32 -64.86
C SER A 60 -8.68 24.89 -63.46
N ASP A 61 -7.71 25.80 -63.24
CA ASP A 61 -7.43 26.47 -61.95
C ASP A 61 -8.68 27.02 -61.24
N VAL A 62 -9.70 27.41 -62.01
CA VAL A 62 -10.98 27.92 -61.49
C VAL A 62 -11.78 26.84 -60.74
N ASP A 63 -11.70 25.58 -61.18
CA ASP A 63 -12.40 24.43 -60.59
C ASP A 63 -11.66 23.89 -59.36
N LEU A 64 -10.33 24.05 -59.31
CA LEU A 64 -9.53 23.80 -58.10
C LEU A 64 -9.79 24.85 -57.02
N LEU A 65 -9.92 26.12 -57.41
CA LEU A 65 -10.28 27.19 -56.47
C LEU A 65 -11.70 27.00 -55.93
N ASP A 66 -12.68 26.66 -56.78
CA ASP A 66 -14.04 26.35 -56.30
C ASP A 66 -14.08 25.11 -55.42
N MET A 67 -13.30 24.05 -55.74
CA MET A 67 -13.22 22.86 -54.90
C MET A 67 -12.52 23.14 -53.55
N LEU A 68 -11.51 24.01 -53.53
CA LEU A 68 -10.85 24.45 -52.29
C LEU A 68 -11.74 25.39 -51.48
N ASP A 69 -12.51 26.27 -52.12
CA ASP A 69 -13.46 27.16 -51.46
C ASP A 69 -14.63 26.35 -50.89
N LEU A 70 -15.16 25.36 -51.61
CA LEU A 70 -16.14 24.39 -51.10
C LEU A 70 -15.58 23.55 -49.94
N LYS A 71 -14.32 23.12 -49.99
CA LYS A 71 -13.70 22.42 -48.86
C LYS A 71 -13.40 23.34 -47.68
N LEU A 72 -13.04 24.60 -47.92
CA LEU A 72 -12.77 25.58 -46.87
C LEU A 72 -14.08 25.98 -46.19
N SER A 73 -15.10 26.37 -46.95
CA SER A 73 -16.45 26.67 -46.45
C SER A 73 -17.12 25.48 -45.75
N ASN A 74 -16.83 24.24 -46.18
CA ASN A 74 -17.33 23.03 -45.50
C ASN A 74 -16.48 22.59 -44.29
N SER A 75 -15.19 22.96 -44.22
CA SER A 75 -14.30 22.70 -43.07
C SER A 75 -14.34 23.78 -41.99
N VAL A 76 -14.81 24.98 -42.35
CA VAL A 76 -15.09 26.11 -41.44
C VAL A 76 -16.47 25.99 -40.78
N LYS A 77 -17.23 24.90 -41.05
CA LYS A 77 -18.32 24.48 -40.16
C LYS A 77 -17.70 24.21 -38.79
N SER A 78 -17.79 25.16 -37.86
CA SER A 78 -17.18 25.19 -36.50
C SER A 78 -17.41 23.94 -35.65
N GLU A 79 -18.41 23.14 -35.98
CA GLU A 79 -18.91 22.02 -35.15
C GLU A 79 -17.89 20.92 -34.77
N PRO A 80 -16.98 20.42 -35.65
CA PRO A 80 -16.02 19.39 -35.30
C PRO A 80 -14.79 19.94 -34.56
N LEU A 81 -14.43 21.21 -34.77
CA LEU A 81 -13.35 21.86 -34.03
C LEU A 81 -13.77 22.09 -32.57
N ASP A 82 -15.00 22.58 -32.37
CA ASP A 82 -15.56 22.82 -31.03
C ASP A 82 -15.67 21.51 -30.23
N ARG A 83 -16.06 20.41 -30.88
CA ARG A 83 -16.07 19.08 -30.27
C ARG A 83 -14.66 18.56 -29.96
N GLY A 84 -13.67 18.86 -30.80
CA GLY A 84 -12.27 18.50 -30.57
C GLY A 84 -11.68 19.22 -29.36
N VAL A 85 -11.90 20.54 -29.26
CA VAL A 85 -11.47 21.35 -28.12
C VAL A 85 -12.20 20.93 -26.85
N ALA A 86 -13.51 20.68 -26.90
CA ALA A 86 -14.26 20.18 -25.75
C ALA A 86 -13.74 18.80 -25.27
N ARG A 87 -13.47 17.87 -26.18
CA ARG A 87 -12.89 16.57 -25.84
C ARG A 87 -11.48 16.70 -25.27
N GLN A 88 -10.66 17.58 -25.81
CA GLN A 88 -9.32 17.84 -25.30
C GLN A 88 -9.36 18.49 -23.91
N ALA A 89 -10.27 19.44 -23.68
CA ALA A 89 -10.48 20.06 -22.38
C ALA A 89 -10.97 19.03 -21.36
N GLN A 90 -11.91 18.16 -21.75
CA GLN A 90 -12.38 17.08 -20.89
C GLN A 90 -11.27 16.08 -20.55
N THR A 91 -10.53 15.57 -21.55
CA THR A 91 -9.46 14.60 -21.31
C THR A 91 -8.31 15.21 -20.52
N SER A 92 -7.96 16.48 -20.77
CA SER A 92 -6.96 17.19 -19.97
C SER A 92 -7.43 17.43 -18.53
N GLY A 93 -8.73 17.70 -18.32
CA GLY A 93 -9.34 17.80 -16.99
C GLY A 93 -9.28 16.48 -16.22
N GLU A 94 -9.67 15.38 -16.88
CA GLU A 94 -9.60 14.02 -16.32
C GLU A 94 -8.15 13.62 -16.00
N LEU A 95 -7.22 13.88 -16.92
CA LEU A 95 -5.80 13.61 -16.73
C LEU A 95 -5.23 14.39 -15.54
N ASN A 96 -5.55 15.68 -15.45
CA ASN A 96 -5.13 16.53 -14.33
C ASN A 96 -5.73 16.07 -13.01
N ALA A 97 -7.00 15.63 -13.00
CA ALA A 97 -7.63 15.05 -11.82
C ALA A 97 -6.91 13.78 -11.37
N LYS A 98 -6.54 12.90 -12.32
CA LYS A 98 -5.77 11.68 -12.02
C LYS A 98 -4.36 11.97 -11.50
N GLN A 99 -3.70 12.98 -12.04
CA GLN A 99 -2.39 13.38 -11.56
C GLN A 99 -2.44 13.88 -10.11
N ARG A 100 -3.47 14.64 -9.75
CA ARG A 100 -3.70 15.07 -8.35
C ARG A 100 -3.99 13.87 -7.44
N GLU A 101 -4.84 12.95 -7.88
CA GLU A 101 -5.15 11.73 -7.14
C GLU A 101 -3.88 10.89 -6.87
N LEU A 102 -3.01 10.72 -7.86
CA LEU A 102 -1.75 10.00 -7.69
C LEU A 102 -0.80 10.73 -6.73
N ALA A 103 -0.71 12.07 -6.82
CA ALA A 103 0.11 12.86 -5.91
C ALA A 103 -0.38 12.73 -4.46
N ASP A 104 -1.70 12.75 -4.24
CA ASP A 104 -2.32 12.60 -2.92
C ASP A 104 -2.10 11.19 -2.36
N LEU A 105 -2.24 10.15 -3.19
CA LEU A 105 -1.95 8.77 -2.81
C LEU A 105 -0.48 8.57 -2.44
N GLN A 106 0.44 9.18 -3.20
CA GLN A 106 1.86 9.16 -2.90
C GLN A 106 2.15 9.88 -1.58
N ALA A 107 1.56 11.05 -1.34
CA ALA A 107 1.71 11.79 -0.10
C ALA A 107 1.18 10.98 1.10
N LEU A 108 0.04 10.30 0.95
CA LEU A 108 -0.53 9.43 1.96
C LEU A 108 0.40 8.23 2.25
N ALA A 109 0.91 7.57 1.22
CA ALA A 109 1.85 6.46 1.36
C ALA A 109 3.13 6.90 2.09
N GLN A 110 3.69 8.05 1.73
CA GLN A 110 4.86 8.62 2.41
C GLN A 110 4.57 8.94 3.88
N ARG A 111 3.40 9.51 4.18
CA ARG A 111 2.98 9.77 5.57
C ARG A 111 2.87 8.48 6.38
N ARG A 112 2.24 7.44 5.82
CA ARG A 112 2.14 6.12 6.48
C ARG A 112 3.52 5.51 6.71
N LEU A 113 4.40 5.59 5.72
CA LEU A 113 5.77 5.07 5.83
C LEU A 113 6.58 5.81 6.90
N LYS A 114 6.45 7.14 7.00
CA LYS A 114 7.06 7.92 8.08
C LYS A 114 6.56 7.47 9.46
N GLY A 115 5.25 7.28 9.64
CA GLY A 115 4.68 6.77 10.89
C GLY A 115 5.16 5.36 11.22
N ALA A 116 5.20 4.46 10.25
CA ALA A 116 5.71 3.10 10.43
C ALA A 116 7.20 3.09 10.84
N ARG A 117 8.03 3.96 10.26
CA ARG A 117 9.45 4.10 10.65
C ARG A 117 9.62 4.58 12.09
N ALA A 118 8.81 5.54 12.54
CA ALA A 118 8.84 6.00 13.93
C ALA A 118 8.47 4.86 14.89
N ASN A 119 7.34 4.19 14.64
CA ASN A 119 6.89 3.06 15.46
C ASN A 119 7.91 1.91 15.47
N PHE A 120 8.57 1.64 14.35
CA PHE A 120 9.62 0.62 14.28
C PHE A 120 10.85 1.01 15.11
N ALA A 121 11.28 2.26 15.05
CA ALA A 121 12.40 2.75 15.85
C ALA A 121 12.11 2.66 17.36
N ASP A 122 10.89 2.98 17.77
CA ASP A 122 10.47 2.86 19.17
C ASP A 122 10.35 1.40 19.60
N GLY A 123 9.79 0.54 18.74
CA GLY A 123 9.77 -0.91 18.95
C GLY A 123 11.18 -1.51 19.08
N GLN A 124 12.14 -1.02 18.29
CA GLN A 124 13.53 -1.46 18.37
C GLN A 124 14.18 -1.05 19.71
N LYS A 125 13.88 0.15 20.23
CA LYS A 125 14.34 0.58 21.55
C LYS A 125 13.72 -0.31 22.63
N ALA A 126 12.40 -0.47 22.64
CA ALA A 126 11.70 -1.31 23.61
C ALA A 126 12.24 -2.76 23.62
N ALA A 127 12.49 -3.34 22.45
CA ALA A 127 13.07 -4.68 22.36
C ALA A 127 14.48 -4.76 22.98
N LYS A 128 15.31 -3.73 22.81
CA LYS A 128 16.63 -3.65 23.44
C LYS A 128 16.52 -3.52 24.96
N GLU A 129 15.54 -2.79 25.47
CA GLU A 129 15.28 -2.67 26.91
C GLU A 129 14.84 -4.00 27.51
N VAL A 130 13.84 -4.66 26.90
CA VAL A 130 13.38 -5.98 27.32
C VAL A 130 14.51 -7.00 27.30
N LYS A 131 15.39 -6.97 26.30
CA LYS A 131 16.58 -7.83 26.27
C LYS A 131 17.48 -7.59 27.49
N ARG A 132 17.79 -6.34 27.82
CA ARG A 132 18.61 -6.00 29.00
C ARG A 132 17.94 -6.45 30.30
N ASP A 133 16.62 -6.30 30.40
CA ASP A 133 15.86 -6.70 31.58
C ASP A 133 15.81 -8.23 31.72
N LEU A 134 15.66 -8.97 30.61
CA LEU A 134 15.75 -10.43 30.59
C LEU A 134 17.14 -10.91 31.01
N GLU A 135 18.21 -10.29 30.51
CA GLU A 135 19.57 -10.61 30.92
C GLU A 135 19.78 -10.33 32.43
N TRP A 136 19.26 -9.21 32.94
CA TRP A 136 19.36 -8.86 34.36
C TRP A 136 18.58 -9.84 35.24
N THR A 137 17.35 -10.16 34.88
CA THR A 137 16.51 -11.13 35.60
C THR A 137 17.14 -12.52 35.57
N GLN A 138 17.66 -12.96 34.43
CA GLN A 138 18.38 -14.24 34.33
C GLN A 138 19.60 -14.29 35.26
N LYS A 139 20.43 -13.24 35.26
CA LYS A 139 21.56 -13.12 36.20
C LYS A 139 21.06 -13.15 37.65
N LYS A 140 20.00 -12.41 37.97
CA LYS A 140 19.45 -12.33 39.33
C LYS A 140 18.93 -13.69 39.80
N VAL A 141 18.15 -14.39 38.97
CA VAL A 141 17.63 -15.73 39.25
C VAL A 141 18.78 -16.71 39.45
N ASN A 142 19.82 -16.68 38.61
CA ASN A 142 21.01 -17.52 38.79
C ASN A 142 21.72 -17.24 40.11
N THR A 143 21.94 -15.98 40.48
CA THR A 143 22.56 -15.66 41.77
C THR A 143 21.71 -16.11 42.96
N LEU A 144 20.38 -16.04 42.85
CA LEU A 144 19.47 -16.50 43.88
C LEU A 144 19.48 -18.02 43.98
N LYS A 145 19.47 -18.72 42.83
CA LYS A 145 19.60 -20.18 42.73
C LYS A 145 20.85 -20.67 43.47
N THR A 146 22.02 -20.12 43.14
CA THR A 146 23.29 -20.49 43.80
C THR A 146 23.28 -20.17 45.29
N LYS A 147 22.70 -19.04 45.72
CA LYS A 147 22.59 -18.69 47.14
C LYS A 147 21.69 -19.67 47.91
N THR A 148 20.55 -20.04 47.34
CA THR A 148 19.61 -20.99 47.94
C THR A 148 20.21 -22.38 48.02
N GLU A 149 20.89 -22.83 46.96
CA GLU A 149 21.58 -24.11 46.95
C GLU A 149 22.66 -24.20 48.04
N ARG A 150 23.42 -23.12 48.27
CA ARG A 150 24.43 -23.05 49.34
C ARG A 150 23.82 -23.01 50.73
N LYS A 151 22.69 -22.33 50.93
CA LYS A 151 22.05 -22.18 52.25
C LYS A 151 21.19 -23.38 52.64
N TYR A 152 20.50 -23.98 51.68
CA TYR A 152 19.45 -25.00 51.90
C TYR A 152 19.61 -26.18 50.93
N PRO A 153 20.73 -26.94 51.00
CA PRO A 153 21.05 -27.95 50.00
C PRO A 153 20.05 -29.13 49.97
N LYS A 154 19.47 -29.50 51.12
CA LYS A 154 18.54 -30.64 51.22
C LYS A 154 17.15 -30.28 50.70
N GLU A 155 16.62 -29.13 51.10
CA GLU A 155 15.33 -28.63 50.63
C GLU A 155 15.38 -28.31 49.13
N TYR A 156 16.48 -27.70 48.67
CA TYR A 156 16.67 -27.37 47.27
C TYR A 156 16.64 -28.62 46.37
N ARG A 157 17.34 -29.71 46.74
CA ARG A 157 17.28 -30.98 45.99
C ARG A 157 15.87 -31.58 45.97
N LYS A 158 15.16 -31.55 47.10
CA LYS A 158 13.78 -32.07 47.21
C LYS A 158 12.81 -31.30 46.31
N VAL A 159 12.96 -29.97 46.21
CA VAL A 159 12.15 -29.13 45.32
C VAL A 159 12.53 -29.35 43.87
N HIS A 160 13.82 -29.44 43.55
CA HIS A 160 14.29 -29.67 42.18
C HIS A 160 13.86 -31.03 41.62
N GLN A 161 13.79 -32.07 42.46
CA GLN A 161 13.23 -33.37 42.10
C GLN A 161 11.72 -33.31 41.82
N ARG A 162 10.98 -32.43 42.50
CA ARG A 162 9.53 -32.24 42.28
C ARG A 162 9.23 -31.34 41.08
N TYR A 163 10.11 -30.38 40.80
CA TYR A 163 9.97 -29.41 39.73
C TYR A 163 11.30 -29.33 38.96
N PRO A 164 11.56 -30.28 38.04
CA PRO A 164 12.68 -30.17 37.14
C PRO A 164 12.52 -28.90 36.29
N SER A 165 13.60 -28.16 36.09
CA SER A 165 13.58 -26.99 35.22
C SER A 165 13.39 -27.46 33.76
N PRO A 166 12.65 -26.72 32.91
CA PRO A 166 12.57 -27.03 31.50
C PRO A 166 13.98 -27.05 30.90
N GLU A 167 14.35 -28.16 30.25
CA GLU A 167 15.55 -28.23 29.42
C GLU A 167 15.36 -27.22 28.27
N HIS A 168 16.31 -26.28 28.13
CA HIS A 168 16.32 -25.26 27.09
C HIS A 168 17.15 -25.71 25.89
#